data_AF-A0A821GVF6-F1
#
_entry.id   AF-A0A821GVF6-F1
#
_cell.length_a   1.000
_cell.length_b   1.000
_cell.length_c   1.000
_cell.angle_alpha   90.00
_cell.angle_beta   90.00
_cell.angle_gamma   90.00
#
_symmetry.space_group_name_H-M   'P 1'
#
loop_
_entity.id
_entity.type
_entity.pdbx_description
1 polymer ?
#
loop_
_entity_poly.entity_id
_entity_poly.type
_entity_poly.pdbx_seq_one_letter_code
_entity_poly.pdbx_strand_id
1 'polypeptide(L)'
;MKKRSPSILISRGILNLTHYKSHEHPQLLNIDEIFKIYFNELSSCTLTLLCLNEKYSTRNDFDLPEICQGIPKNDLRDSSINRFRIFDEISEIITLKINEDCDSSEYPDGLIWDETTESIYTIKKNDPQSVRIEINRYLKYYFQDQSTIKVDIKTKSIMFTKNSPSTYEVEHQLNINNKDQIFFDKNWNLSFPRINN
;
A
#
# COMPACT_ATOMS: atom_id res chain seq x y z
N MET A 1 2.01 -2.62 36.10
CA MET A 1 1.70 -2.87 34.68
C MET A 1 2.32 -1.76 33.84
N LYS A 2 3.25 -2.07 32.92
CA LYS A 2 3.78 -1.07 31.98
C LYS A 2 2.70 -0.79 30.94
N LYS A 3 2.19 0.46 30.87
CA LYS A 3 1.34 0.93 29.76
C LYS A 3 2.13 0.76 28.47
N ARG A 4 1.73 -0.17 27.61
CA ARG A 4 2.29 -0.29 26.24
C ARG A 4 1.59 0.74 25.37
N SER A 5 2.36 1.53 24.64
CA SER A 5 1.86 2.50 23.67
C SER A 5 1.05 1.80 22.59
N PRO A 6 -0.10 2.34 22.15
CA PRO A 6 -0.83 1.78 21.02
C PRO A 6 0.05 1.86 19.76
N SER A 7 0.17 0.75 19.04
CA SER A 7 0.83 0.69 17.73
C SER A 7 -0.16 1.07 16.65
N ILE A 8 0.03 2.23 16.02
CA ILE A 8 -0.81 2.71 14.92
C ILE A 8 -0.13 2.33 13.59
N LEU A 9 -0.86 1.61 12.73
CA LEU A 9 -0.41 1.27 11.39
C LEU A 9 -0.54 2.50 10.47
N ILE A 10 0.58 3.19 10.22
CA ILE A 10 0.60 4.39 9.38
C ILE A 10 0.64 4.03 7.89
N SER A 11 1.28 2.91 7.55
CA SER A 11 1.36 2.40 6.17
C SER A 11 1.54 0.89 6.16
N ARG A 12 1.07 0.24 5.12
CA ARG A 12 1.24 -1.19 4.87
C ARG A 12 1.66 -1.39 3.41
N GLY A 13 2.57 -2.33 3.20
CA GLY A 13 2.88 -2.89 1.90
C GLY A 13 2.72 -4.41 1.93
N ILE A 14 2.42 -5.00 0.77
CA ILE A 14 2.52 -6.44 0.55
C ILE A 14 3.72 -6.66 -0.35
N LEU A 15 4.66 -7.48 0.09
CA LEU A 15 5.82 -7.83 -0.71
C LEU A 15 5.67 -9.25 -1.23
N ASN A 16 5.69 -9.41 -2.55
CA ASN A 16 5.85 -10.72 -3.15
C ASN A 16 7.34 -11.10 -3.12
N LEU A 17 7.68 -12.07 -2.27
CA LEU A 17 9.07 -12.47 -2.03
C LEU A 17 9.75 -13.05 -3.28
N THR A 18 9.04 -13.61 -4.25
CA THR A 18 9.67 -14.06 -5.50
C THR A 18 10.29 -12.89 -6.29
N HIS A 19 9.89 -11.66 -5.99
CA HIS A 19 10.39 -10.44 -6.62
C HIS A 19 11.38 -9.65 -5.76
N TYR A 20 11.88 -10.22 -4.65
CA TYR A 20 12.73 -9.49 -3.70
C TYR A 20 14.03 -8.93 -4.30
N LYS A 21 14.54 -9.56 -5.38
CA LYS A 21 15.71 -9.09 -6.16
C LYS A 21 15.31 -8.29 -7.40
N SER A 22 14.13 -8.52 -7.96
CA SER A 22 13.66 -7.90 -9.19
C SER A 22 12.13 -7.97 -9.29
N HIS A 23 11.49 -6.85 -9.59
CA HIS A 23 10.06 -6.79 -9.86
C HIS A 23 9.64 -7.49 -11.17
N GLU A 24 10.56 -7.65 -12.13
CA GLU A 24 10.23 -8.22 -13.44
C GLU A 24 10.62 -9.69 -13.59
N HIS A 25 11.59 -10.13 -12.80
CA HIS A 25 12.12 -11.49 -12.88
C HIS A 25 11.84 -12.22 -11.57
N PRO A 26 10.63 -12.80 -11.42
CA PRO A 26 10.35 -13.64 -10.27
C PRO A 26 11.36 -14.78 -10.23
N GLN A 27 12.06 -14.90 -9.11
CA GLN A 27 12.95 -16.01 -8.84
C GLN A 27 12.26 -16.96 -7.87
N LEU A 28 12.42 -18.26 -8.12
CA LEU A 28 12.08 -19.26 -7.13
C LEU A 28 12.93 -19.02 -5.88
N LEU A 29 12.27 -19.03 -4.74
CA LEU A 29 12.96 -18.92 -3.47
C LEU A 29 13.60 -20.27 -3.15
N ASN A 30 14.90 -20.26 -2.89
CA ASN A 30 15.53 -21.43 -2.31
C ASN A 30 15.03 -21.57 -0.88
N ILE A 31 14.52 -22.76 -0.60
CA ILE A 31 14.12 -23.13 0.73
C ILE A 31 15.37 -23.20 1.61
N ASP A 32 15.25 -22.74 2.85
CA ASP A 32 16.29 -22.62 3.89
C ASP A 32 17.36 -21.54 3.64
N GLU A 33 17.14 -20.64 2.68
CA GLU A 33 17.96 -19.44 2.47
C GLU A 33 17.43 -18.24 3.29
N ILE A 34 18.36 -17.45 3.84
CA ILE A 34 18.03 -16.20 4.54
C ILE A 34 18.03 -15.06 3.52
N PHE A 35 16.89 -14.39 3.41
CA PHE A 35 16.73 -13.24 2.52
C PHE A 35 16.83 -11.93 3.32
N LYS A 36 17.79 -11.09 2.95
CA LYS A 36 17.86 -9.69 3.40
C LYS A 36 17.11 -8.82 2.40
N ILE A 37 16.07 -8.15 2.87
CA ILE A 37 15.21 -7.30 2.04
C ILE A 37 15.32 -5.87 2.51
N TYR A 38 15.57 -4.98 1.57
CA TYR A 38 15.73 -3.54 1.80
C TYR A 38 14.47 -2.81 1.35
N PHE A 39 13.78 -2.18 2.30
CA PHE A 39 12.66 -1.29 2.00
C PHE A 39 13.20 0.14 1.87
N ASN A 40 13.46 0.58 0.65
CA ASN A 40 13.94 1.95 0.42
C ASN A 40 12.82 3.00 0.49
N GLU A 41 11.55 2.59 0.38
CA GLU A 41 10.40 3.50 0.25
C GLU A 41 9.62 3.71 1.56
N LEU A 42 9.87 2.88 2.58
CA LEU A 42 9.26 2.99 3.91
C LEU A 42 10.36 2.93 4.96
N SER A 43 10.89 4.10 5.33
CA SER A 43 11.69 4.33 6.54
C SER A 43 12.69 3.21 6.89
N SER A 44 13.77 3.06 6.13
CA SER A 44 14.99 2.29 6.46
C SER A 44 14.79 1.10 7.41
N CYS A 45 13.85 0.21 7.09
CA CYS A 45 13.61 -1.03 7.84
C CYS A 45 14.28 -2.17 7.09
N THR A 46 15.12 -2.94 7.78
CA THR A 46 15.66 -4.20 7.25
C THR A 46 14.83 -5.33 7.81
N LEU A 47 14.15 -6.08 6.95
CA LEU A 47 13.45 -7.30 7.34
C LEU A 47 14.28 -8.50 6.92
N THR A 48 14.58 -9.39 7.86
CA THR A 48 15.25 -10.66 7.60
C THR A 48 14.20 -11.76 7.64
N LEU A 49 14.00 -12.45 6.52
CA LEU A 49 13.02 -13.54 6.41
C LEU A 49 13.76 -14.84 6.10
N LEU A 50 13.45 -15.89 6.86
CA LEU A 50 13.90 -17.26 6.61
C LEU A 50 12.76 -18.02 5.93
N CYS A 51 13.00 -18.52 4.71
CA CYS A 51 12.03 -19.34 4.00
C CYS A 51 12.21 -20.81 4.42
N LEU A 52 11.39 -21.34 5.33
CA LEU A 52 11.53 -22.73 5.81
C LEU A 52 10.68 -23.71 5.01
N ASN A 53 11.20 -24.92 4.80
CA ASN A 53 10.41 -26.05 4.31
C ASN A 53 9.48 -26.56 5.43
N GLU A 54 8.30 -27.10 5.09
CA GLU A 54 7.42 -27.76 6.08
C GLU A 54 8.14 -28.91 6.82
N LYS A 55 9.17 -29.51 6.21
CA LYS A 55 10.02 -30.55 6.81
C LYS A 55 11.09 -30.03 7.80
N TYR A 56 11.36 -28.74 7.89
CA TYR A 56 12.39 -28.14 8.75
C TYR A 56 11.82 -27.28 9.89
N SER A 57 10.55 -27.45 10.25
CA SER A 57 9.91 -26.81 11.41
C SER A 57 10.55 -27.12 12.77
N THR A 58 11.65 -27.89 12.81
CA THR A 58 12.33 -28.36 14.01
C THR A 58 13.76 -27.85 14.18
N ARG A 59 14.26 -26.97 13.29
CA ARG A 59 15.54 -26.27 13.56
C ARG A 59 15.33 -25.24 14.67
N ASN A 60 15.47 -25.70 15.92
CA ASN A 60 15.36 -24.95 17.17
C ASN A 60 16.46 -23.89 17.40
N ASP A 61 17.15 -23.42 16.36
CA ASP A 61 18.27 -22.48 16.50
C ASP A 61 17.80 -21.02 16.69
N PHE A 62 16.51 -20.77 16.54
CA PHE A 62 15.88 -19.49 16.81
C PHE A 62 14.71 -19.71 17.77
N ASP A 63 14.60 -18.84 18.78
CA ASP A 63 13.37 -18.72 19.53
C ASP A 63 12.22 -18.50 18.55
N LEU A 64 11.10 -19.20 18.76
CA LEU A 64 9.89 -18.92 18.00
C LEU A 64 9.62 -17.42 18.07
N PRO A 65 9.34 -16.76 16.94
CA PRO A 65 9.04 -15.33 16.97
C PRO A 65 7.91 -15.11 17.97
N GLU A 66 8.06 -14.10 18.84
CA GLU A 66 6.95 -13.67 19.68
C GLU A 66 5.86 -13.12 18.76
N ILE A 67 4.87 -13.95 18.47
CA ILE A 67 3.69 -13.54 17.72
C ILE A 67 2.74 -12.90 18.72
N CYS A 68 2.54 -11.59 18.60
CA CYS A 68 1.45 -10.92 19.30
C CYS A 68 0.13 -11.40 18.69
N GLN A 69 -0.83 -11.82 19.52
CA GLN A 69 -2.20 -11.99 19.03
C GLN A 69 -2.69 -10.65 18.45
N GLY A 70 -3.36 -10.72 17.30
CA GLY A 70 -3.98 -9.54 16.71
C GLY A 70 -4.91 -8.89 17.72
N ILE A 71 -4.94 -7.56 17.74
CA ILE A 71 -5.89 -6.83 18.57
C ILE A 71 -7.30 -7.21 18.07
N PRO A 72 -8.20 -7.73 18.93
CA PRO A 72 -9.55 -8.06 18.51
C PRO A 72 -10.23 -6.79 17.98
N LYS A 73 -10.94 -6.90 16.87
CA LYS A 73 -11.68 -5.81 16.25
C LYS A 73 -13.11 -6.25 15.96
N ASN A 74 -14.03 -5.30 15.98
CA ASN A 74 -15.40 -5.49 15.53
C ASN A 74 -15.51 -4.94 14.11
N ASP A 75 -15.86 -5.79 13.15
CA ASP A 75 -16.08 -5.33 11.78
C ASP A 75 -17.41 -4.55 11.75
N LEU A 76 -17.34 -3.27 11.36
CA LEU A 76 -18.49 -2.39 11.21
C LEU A 76 -19.09 -2.49 9.80
N ARG A 77 -18.25 -2.79 8.82
CA ARG A 77 -18.63 -2.87 7.41
C ARG A 77 -17.63 -3.75 6.66
N ASP A 78 -18.14 -4.64 5.82
CA ASP A 78 -17.32 -5.51 4.98
C ASP A 78 -16.60 -4.74 3.87
N SER A 79 -15.49 -5.31 3.40
CA SER A 79 -14.81 -4.82 2.20
C SER A 79 -15.62 -5.14 0.94
N SER A 80 -15.49 -4.28 -0.07
CA SER A 80 -16.06 -4.52 -1.40
C SER A 80 -15.16 -3.98 -2.49
N ILE A 81 -15.23 -4.57 -3.68
CA ILE A 81 -14.40 -4.16 -4.83
C ILE A 81 -15.27 -4.12 -6.07
N ASN A 82 -15.24 -2.98 -6.76
CA ASN A 82 -15.86 -2.79 -8.07
C ASN A 82 -14.78 -2.54 -9.13
N ARG A 83 -14.89 -3.23 -10.27
CA ARG A 83 -13.94 -3.11 -11.39
C ARG A 83 -14.70 -2.77 -12.66
N PHE A 84 -14.27 -1.71 -13.33
CA PHE A 84 -14.82 -1.24 -14.58
C PHE A 84 -13.74 -1.22 -15.64
N ARG A 85 -14.01 -1.89 -16.76
CA ARG A 85 -13.17 -1.82 -17.94
C ARG A 85 -13.90 -1.02 -19.00
N ILE A 86 -13.30 0.09 -19.40
CA ILE A 86 -13.86 1.04 -20.36
C ILE A 86 -12.91 1.09 -21.55
N PHE A 87 -13.45 0.99 -22.75
CA PHE A 87 -12.70 1.19 -23.98
C PHE A 87 -13.35 2.35 -24.74
N ASP A 88 -12.57 3.40 -24.96
CA ASP A 88 -12.96 4.51 -25.83
C ASP A 88 -12.43 4.25 -27.24
N GLU A 89 -13.33 3.96 -28.18
CA GLU A 89 -12.98 3.63 -29.56
C GLU A 89 -12.43 4.83 -30.35
N ILE A 90 -12.80 6.06 -29.96
CA ILE A 90 -12.39 7.28 -30.68
C ILE A 90 -10.96 7.66 -30.29
N SER A 91 -10.66 7.64 -28.99
CA SER A 91 -9.32 7.96 -28.48
C SER A 91 -8.38 6.75 -28.42
N GLU A 92 -8.91 5.55 -28.66
CA GLU A 92 -8.25 4.25 -28.48
C GLU A 92 -7.68 4.05 -27.06
N ILE A 93 -8.29 4.65 -26.05
CA ILE A 93 -7.86 4.54 -24.64
C ILE A 93 -8.60 3.38 -23.97
N ILE A 94 -7.83 2.53 -23.31
CA ILE A 94 -8.30 1.48 -22.41
C ILE A 94 -8.14 2.01 -20.98
N THR A 95 -9.24 2.01 -20.23
CA THR A 95 -9.26 2.40 -18.82
C THR A 95 -9.71 1.22 -17.98
N LEU A 96 -8.93 0.90 -16.94
CA LEU A 96 -9.35 0.05 -15.84
C LEU A 96 -9.55 0.94 -14.62
N LYS A 97 -10.79 1.05 -14.15
CA LYS A 97 -11.12 1.74 -12.91
C LYS A 97 -11.47 0.71 -11.83
N ILE A 98 -10.84 0.82 -10.68
CA ILE A 98 -11.06 -0.04 -9.52
C ILE A 98 -11.45 0.86 -8.35
N ASN A 99 -12.62 0.60 -7.77
CA ASN A 99 -13.05 1.22 -6.52
C ASN A 99 -13.04 0.14 -5.46
N GLU A 100 -12.24 0.34 -4.42
CA GLU A 100 -12.12 -0.55 -3.28
C GLU A 100 -12.65 0.16 -2.06
N ASP A 101 -13.56 -0.51 -1.40
CA ASP A 101 -13.94 -0.19 -0.05
C ASP A 101 -13.24 -1.21 0.86
N CYS A 102 -12.25 -0.78 1.63
CA CYS A 102 -11.25 -1.64 2.27
C CYS A 102 -11.67 -2.13 3.67
N ASP A 103 -12.97 -2.16 3.94
CA ASP A 103 -13.60 -2.43 5.24
C ASP A 103 -13.58 -1.25 6.25
N SER A 104 -14.39 -1.37 7.29
CA SER A 104 -14.32 -0.50 8.45
C SER A 104 -14.43 -1.32 9.73
N SER A 105 -13.61 -0.99 10.72
CA SER A 105 -13.42 -1.78 11.94
C SER A 105 -13.31 -0.89 13.17
N GLU A 106 -13.88 -1.33 14.29
CA GLU A 106 -13.75 -0.71 15.62
C GLU A 106 -12.82 -1.53 16.51
N TYR A 107 -11.85 -0.88 17.13
CA TYR A 107 -10.93 -1.47 18.09
C TYR A 107 -11.47 -1.40 19.53
N PRO A 108 -10.91 -2.16 20.50
CA PRO A 108 -11.47 -2.25 21.85
C PRO A 108 -11.43 -0.95 22.66
N ASP A 109 -10.60 0.01 22.25
CA ASP A 109 -10.54 1.35 22.82
C ASP A 109 -11.59 2.31 22.24
N GLY A 110 -12.38 1.85 21.25
CA GLY A 110 -13.41 2.62 20.55
C GLY A 110 -12.89 3.36 19.31
N LEU A 111 -11.62 3.17 18.94
CA LEU A 111 -11.05 3.75 17.72
C LEU A 111 -11.64 3.04 16.50
N ILE A 112 -12.16 3.82 15.56
CA ILE A 112 -12.68 3.35 14.28
C ILE A 112 -11.67 3.65 13.18
N TRP A 113 -11.45 2.66 12.33
CA TRP A 113 -10.68 2.70 11.10
C TRP A 113 -11.61 2.51 9.90
N ASP A 114 -11.41 3.28 8.84
CA ASP A 114 -12.22 3.24 7.60
C ASP A 114 -11.34 3.65 6.42
N GLU A 115 -11.28 2.83 5.36
CA GLU A 115 -10.48 3.10 4.18
C GLU A 115 -11.26 2.88 2.88
N THR A 116 -11.10 3.81 1.94
CA THR A 116 -11.52 3.64 0.55
C THR A 116 -10.38 3.99 -0.40
N THR A 117 -10.33 3.30 -1.53
CA THR A 117 -9.34 3.54 -2.58
C THR A 117 -10.02 3.59 -3.94
N GLU A 118 -9.62 4.55 -4.77
CA GLU A 118 -9.95 4.60 -6.19
C GLU A 118 -8.65 4.54 -6.99
N SER A 119 -8.53 3.53 -7.84
CA SER A 119 -7.39 3.36 -8.74
C SER A 119 -7.86 3.41 -10.19
N ILE A 120 -7.23 4.24 -11.01
CA ILE A 120 -7.53 4.43 -12.42
C ILE A 120 -6.25 4.17 -13.20
N TYR A 121 -6.28 3.15 -14.06
CA TYR A 121 -5.20 2.80 -14.96
C TYR A 121 -5.65 3.10 -16.38
N THR A 122 -4.90 3.92 -17.11
CA THR A 122 -5.19 4.22 -18.51
C THR A 122 -3.99 3.92 -19.40
N ILE A 123 -4.27 3.42 -20.60
CA ILE A 123 -3.28 3.20 -21.65
C ILE A 123 -3.95 3.36 -23.02
N LYS A 124 -3.27 4.02 -23.94
CA LYS A 124 -3.64 4.09 -25.35
C LYS A 124 -3.16 2.84 -26.08
N LYS A 125 -4.03 2.29 -26.92
CA LYS A 125 -3.75 1.11 -27.74
C LYS A 125 -2.45 1.30 -28.53
N ASN A 126 -1.60 0.27 -28.53
CA ASN A 126 -0.29 0.26 -29.21
C ASN A 126 0.71 1.33 -28.76
N ASP A 127 0.44 2.06 -27.68
CA ASP A 127 1.37 3.05 -27.12
C ASP A 127 1.66 2.71 -25.64
N PRO A 128 2.65 1.86 -25.35
CA PRO A 128 3.03 1.53 -23.98
C PRO A 128 3.56 2.75 -23.20
N GLN A 129 3.93 3.84 -23.87
CA GLN A 129 4.40 5.06 -23.21
C GLN A 129 3.25 5.96 -22.76
N SER A 130 2.02 5.70 -23.18
CA SER A 130 0.84 6.43 -22.73
C SER A 130 0.30 6.01 -21.36
N VAL A 131 0.94 5.03 -20.70
CA VAL A 131 0.50 4.53 -19.39
C VAL A 131 0.39 5.69 -18.40
N ARG A 132 -0.77 5.74 -17.75
CA ARG A 132 -1.02 6.62 -16.62
C ARG A 132 -1.77 5.85 -15.54
N ILE A 133 -1.33 6.04 -14.31
CA ILE A 133 -1.91 5.42 -13.12
C ILE A 133 -2.25 6.54 -12.16
N GLU A 134 -3.49 6.60 -11.70
CA GLU A 134 -3.95 7.53 -10.67
C GLU A 134 -4.54 6.71 -9.52
N ILE A 135 -4.05 6.93 -8.30
CA ILE A 135 -4.50 6.25 -7.10
C ILE A 135 -4.86 7.31 -6.07
N ASN A 136 -6.13 7.36 -5.70
CA ASN A 136 -6.67 8.18 -4.63
C ASN A 136 -6.98 7.25 -3.46
N ARG A 137 -6.40 7.50 -2.28
CA ARG A 137 -6.76 6.77 -1.05
C ARG A 137 -7.27 7.73 -0.02
N TYR A 138 -8.30 7.30 0.70
CA TYR A 138 -8.87 8.05 1.79
C TYR A 138 -9.04 7.15 3.01
N LEU A 139 -8.39 7.56 4.10
CA LEU A 139 -8.29 6.81 5.34
C LEU A 139 -8.79 7.69 6.49
N LYS A 140 -9.59 7.11 7.38
CA LYS A 140 -10.11 7.81 8.56
C LYS A 140 -9.77 7.07 9.84
N TYR A 141 -9.44 7.84 10.86
CA TYR A 141 -9.32 7.39 12.25
C TYR A 141 -10.17 8.28 13.14
N TYR A 142 -11.16 7.72 13.82
CA TYR A 142 -12.05 8.52 14.67
C TYR A 142 -12.66 7.67 15.79
N PHE A 143 -13.07 8.31 16.88
CA PHE A 143 -13.94 7.67 17.88
C PHE A 143 -15.41 7.94 17.51
N GLN A 144 -16.35 7.11 17.99
CA GLN A 144 -17.79 7.29 17.72
C GLN A 144 -18.29 8.69 18.10
N ASP A 145 -17.76 9.27 19.18
CA ASP A 145 -18.12 10.61 19.66
C ASP A 145 -17.57 11.73 18.78
N GLN A 146 -16.60 11.43 17.90
CA GLN A 146 -15.82 12.33 17.04
C GLN A 146 -15.23 13.56 17.76
N SER A 147 -15.32 13.61 19.08
CA SER A 147 -15.05 14.78 19.90
C SER A 147 -13.58 14.85 20.31
N THR A 148 -12.92 13.69 20.36
CA THR A 148 -11.55 13.54 20.85
C THR A 148 -10.53 13.52 19.71
N ILE A 149 -10.71 12.64 18.71
CA ILE A 149 -9.84 12.48 17.54
C ILE A 149 -10.70 12.21 16.30
N LYS A 150 -10.42 12.93 15.20
CA LYS A 150 -10.97 12.67 13.86
C LYS A 150 -9.88 13.02 12.85
N VAL A 151 -9.08 12.03 12.48
CA VAL A 151 -7.99 12.17 11.53
C VAL A 151 -8.43 11.66 10.16
N ASP A 152 -8.36 12.55 9.18
CA ASP A 152 -8.64 12.28 7.77
C ASP A 152 -7.32 12.32 7.00
N ILE A 153 -6.92 11.21 6.41
CA ILE A 153 -5.70 11.10 5.61
C ILE A 153 -6.13 10.88 4.16
N LYS A 154 -5.75 11.80 3.28
CA LYS A 154 -5.99 11.73 1.85
C LYS A 154 -4.65 11.63 1.14
N THR A 155 -4.53 10.65 0.26
CA THR A 155 -3.38 10.55 -0.64
C THR A 155 -3.84 10.55 -2.08
N LYS A 156 -3.06 11.20 -2.94
CA LYS A 156 -3.22 11.16 -4.38
C LYS A 156 -1.86 10.88 -4.99
N SER A 157 -1.76 9.80 -5.77
CA SER A 157 -0.56 9.42 -6.49
C SER A 157 -0.87 9.34 -7.97
N ILE A 158 -0.09 10.01 -8.79
CA ILE A 158 -0.21 9.94 -10.24
C ILE A 158 1.13 9.53 -10.80
N MET A 159 1.20 8.38 -11.46
CA MET A 159 2.34 7.95 -12.26
C MET A 159 2.04 8.15 -13.74
N PHE A 160 2.97 8.72 -14.49
CA PHE A 160 2.82 8.98 -15.93
C PHE A 160 4.18 9.11 -16.61
N THR A 161 4.17 9.13 -17.94
CA THR A 161 5.34 9.44 -18.76
C THR A 161 5.31 10.90 -19.15
N LYS A 162 6.44 11.62 -18.97
CA LYS A 162 6.56 13.02 -19.37
C LYS A 162 7.72 13.20 -20.33
N ASN A 163 7.43 13.59 -21.58
CA ASN A 163 8.39 14.11 -22.57
C ASN A 163 9.62 13.25 -22.93
N SER A 164 9.89 12.15 -22.24
CA SER A 164 11.01 11.25 -22.47
C SER A 164 10.52 9.80 -22.39
N PRO A 165 10.89 8.95 -23.36
CA PRO A 165 10.56 7.52 -23.33
C PRO A 165 11.33 6.77 -22.23
N SER A 166 12.29 7.41 -21.56
CA SER A 166 13.21 6.79 -20.60
C SER A 166 12.89 7.03 -19.13
N THR A 167 11.81 7.75 -18.77
CA THR A 167 11.47 7.98 -17.37
C THR A 167 9.96 7.83 -17.09
N TYR A 168 9.64 7.37 -15.88
CA TYR A 168 8.34 7.55 -15.24
C TYR A 168 8.43 8.71 -14.27
N GLU A 169 7.44 9.59 -14.30
CA GLU A 169 7.25 10.64 -13.31
C GLU A 169 6.14 10.23 -12.35
N VAL A 170 6.32 10.51 -11.07
CA VAL A 170 5.33 10.29 -10.02
C VAL A 170 5.10 11.60 -9.28
N GLU A 171 3.86 12.07 -9.32
CA GLU A 171 3.36 13.15 -8.47
C GLU A 171 2.61 12.52 -7.30
N HIS A 172 3.01 12.83 -6.07
CA HIS A 172 2.36 12.33 -4.87
C HIS A 172 1.98 13.47 -3.94
N GLN A 173 0.76 13.43 -3.40
CA GLN A 173 0.24 14.35 -2.41
C GLN A 173 -0.25 13.57 -1.19
N LEU A 174 0.10 14.05 0.00
CA LEU A 174 -0.42 13.60 1.29
C LEU A 174 -1.01 14.79 2.03
N ASN A 175 -2.28 14.69 2.38
CA ASN A 175 -2.99 15.65 3.20
C ASN A 175 -3.56 14.94 4.43
N ILE A 176 -3.26 15.46 5.61
CA ILE A 176 -3.73 14.95 6.89
C ILE A 176 -4.47 16.08 7.59
N ASN A 177 -5.75 15.87 7.88
CA ASN A 177 -6.55 16.79 8.67
C ASN A 177 -6.88 16.16 10.01
N ASN A 178 -6.93 16.96 11.07
CA ASN A 178 -7.49 16.57 12.36
C ASN A 178 -8.62 17.54 12.72
N LYS A 179 -9.84 17.04 12.90
CA LYS A 179 -11.03 17.87 13.18
C LYS A 179 -11.15 19.06 12.23
N ASP A 180 -11.05 18.75 10.93
CA ASP A 180 -11.17 19.70 9.82
C ASP A 180 -10.05 20.78 9.74
N GLN A 181 -9.02 20.69 10.59
CA GLN A 181 -7.81 21.50 10.49
C GLN A 181 -6.71 20.73 9.76
N ILE A 182 -6.03 21.39 8.81
CA ILE A 182 -4.86 20.82 8.14
C ILE A 182 -3.75 20.64 9.18
N PHE A 183 -3.43 19.39 9.49
CA PHE A 183 -2.35 19.02 10.40
C PHE A 183 -1.04 18.84 9.63
N PHE A 184 -1.12 18.31 8.41
CA PHE A 184 0.04 18.11 7.54
C PHE A 184 -0.39 18.15 6.08
N ASP A 185 0.40 18.81 5.24
CA ASP A 185 0.25 18.80 3.80
C ASP A 185 1.62 18.74 3.15
N LYS A 186 1.81 17.79 2.23
CA LYS A 186 3.06 17.68 1.48
C LYS A 186 2.84 17.09 0.10
N ASN A 187 3.62 17.61 -0.83
CA ASN A 187 3.72 17.14 -2.20
C ASN A 187 5.15 16.69 -2.49
N TRP A 188 5.28 15.63 -3.27
CA TRP A 188 6.54 15.11 -3.78
C TRP A 188 6.43 14.83 -5.26
N ASN A 189 7.52 15.11 -5.96
CA ASN A 189 7.70 14.70 -7.35
C ASN A 189 8.93 13.80 -7.40
N LEU A 190 8.76 12.62 -7.99
CA LEU A 190 9.80 11.62 -8.15
C LEU A 190 9.91 11.26 -9.63
N SER A 191 11.14 10.99 -10.07
CA SER A 191 11.42 10.51 -11.42
C SER A 191 12.19 9.21 -11.33
N PHE A 192 11.76 8.20 -12.08
CA PHE A 192 12.34 6.87 -12.10
C PHE A 192 12.74 6.52 -13.54
N PRO A 193 13.96 5.98 -13.78
CA PRO A 193 14.33 5.53 -15.09
C PRO A 193 13.47 4.34 -15.54
N ARG A 194 13.16 4.28 -16.82
CA ARG A 194 12.66 3.11 -17.51
C ARG A 194 13.84 2.25 -17.89
N ILE A 195 13.85 1.02 -17.41
CA ILE A 195 14.80 0.01 -17.87
C ILE A 195 14.27 -0.46 -19.22
N ASN A 196 14.78 0.15 -20.30
CA ASN A 196 14.54 -0.33 -21.65
C ASN A 196 15.46 -1.53 -21.88
N ASN A 197 14.89 -2.72 -22.06
CA ASN A 197 15.63 -3.88 -22.57
C ASN A 197 15.94 -3.72 -24.06
#